data_AF-A0A6B3HUI8-F1
#
_entry.id   AF-A0A6B3HUI8-F1
#
_cell.length_a   1.000
_cell.length_b   1.000
_cell.length_c   1.000
_cell.angle_alpha   90.00
_cell.angle_beta   90.00
_cell.angle_gamma   90.00
#
_symmetry.space_group_name_H-M   'P 1'
#
loop_
_entity.id
_entity.type
_entity.pdbx_description
1 polymer ?
#
loop_
_entity_poly.entity_id
_entity_poly.type
_entity_poly.pdbx_seq_one_letter_code
_entity_poly.pdbx_strand_id
1 'polypeptide(L)'
;PDVTAPGVDITAASAPKSEIALEVGEAPPGYTTISGTSMATPHVAGAAALLKQQHPEWTYTQLKSVLASSTKPGAYTPFQQGTGRIAVDRALTQSVVSEQVSVGFGVQQWPHTDDTPVTEKITYRNLGTTDVTLDLTVAGTGPKGKPAPAGFFT
;
A
#
# COMPACT_ATOMS: atom_id res chain seq x y z
N PRO A 1 4.50 -5.95 1.24
CA PRO A 1 3.60 -5.52 0.14
C PRO A 1 3.70 -4.00 0.00
N ASP A 2 3.24 -3.43 -1.12
CA ASP A 2 3.20 -1.96 -1.28
C ASP A 2 1.98 -1.32 -0.58
N VAL A 3 0.84 -2.00 -0.68
CA VAL A 3 -0.47 -1.60 -0.15
C VAL A 3 -1.25 -2.85 0.29
N THR A 4 -2.36 -2.65 1.00
CA THR A 4 -3.35 -3.67 1.31
C THR A 4 -4.73 -3.32 0.77
N ALA A 5 -5.58 -4.33 0.60
CA ALA A 5 -6.96 -4.19 0.17
C ALA A 5 -7.81 -5.34 0.75
N PRO A 6 -9.15 -5.26 0.72
CA PRO A 6 -10.03 -6.31 1.21
C PRO A 6 -9.78 -7.63 0.47
N GLY A 7 -9.43 -8.66 1.21
CA GLY A 7 -9.19 -9.99 0.65
C GLY A 7 -9.70 -11.12 1.54
N VAL A 8 -10.44 -10.81 2.61
CA VAL A 8 -11.05 -11.81 3.50
C VAL A 8 -12.54 -11.79 3.26
N ASP A 9 -13.12 -12.98 3.12
CA ASP A 9 -14.55 -13.23 2.91
C ASP A 9 -15.13 -12.37 1.78
N ILE A 10 -14.44 -12.37 0.64
CA ILE A 10 -14.88 -11.63 -0.55
C ILE A 10 -15.83 -12.52 -1.34
N THR A 11 -17.09 -12.09 -1.43
CA THR A 11 -18.09 -12.69 -2.29
C THR A 11 -17.96 -12.15 -3.72
N ALA A 12 -17.74 -13.03 -4.68
CA ALA A 12 -17.65 -12.68 -6.10
C ALA A 12 -18.28 -13.76 -6.98
N ALA A 13 -18.57 -13.40 -8.23
CA ALA A 13 -19.16 -14.31 -9.20
C ALA A 13 -18.24 -15.52 -9.42
N SER A 14 -18.86 -16.70 -9.54
CA SER A 14 -18.18 -17.97 -9.77
C SER A 14 -18.77 -18.69 -10.97
N ALA A 15 -17.93 -19.41 -11.69
CA ALA A 15 -18.38 -20.26 -12.77
C ALA A 15 -19.07 -21.51 -12.20
N PRO A 16 -20.22 -21.93 -12.75
CA PRO A 16 -20.91 -23.13 -12.30
C PRO A 16 -19.98 -24.34 -12.34
N LYS A 17 -19.95 -25.11 -11.25
CA LYS A 17 -19.10 -26.31 -11.10
C LYS A 17 -17.59 -26.06 -11.24
N SER A 18 -17.12 -24.82 -11.03
CA SER A 18 -15.69 -24.58 -10.87
C SER A 18 -15.14 -25.35 -9.66
N GLU A 19 -13.87 -25.75 -9.68
CA GLU A 19 -13.23 -26.45 -8.56
C GLU A 19 -13.42 -25.71 -7.23
N ILE A 20 -13.28 -24.38 -7.26
CA ILE A 20 -13.52 -23.53 -6.09
C ILE A 20 -14.98 -23.64 -5.62
N ALA A 21 -15.95 -23.55 -6.52
CA ALA A 21 -17.36 -23.71 -6.17
C ALA A 21 -17.69 -25.10 -5.62
N LEU A 22 -17.03 -26.15 -6.12
CA LEU A 22 -17.18 -27.51 -5.61
C LEU A 22 -16.56 -27.68 -4.21
N GLU A 23 -15.50 -26.95 -3.90
CA GLU A 23 -14.79 -27.01 -2.62
C GLU A 23 -15.47 -26.17 -1.53
N VAL A 24 -15.77 -24.89 -1.81
CA VAL A 24 -16.29 -23.94 -0.81
C VAL A 24 -17.80 -23.74 -0.86
N GLY A 25 -18.46 -24.28 -1.88
CA GLY A 25 -19.89 -24.08 -2.12
C GLY A 25 -20.23 -22.71 -2.71
N GLU A 26 -21.47 -22.58 -3.19
CA GLU A 26 -22.00 -21.31 -3.70
C GLU A 26 -23.02 -20.73 -2.72
N ALA A 27 -22.86 -19.45 -2.39
CA ALA A 27 -23.77 -18.70 -1.54
C ALA A 27 -23.67 -17.18 -1.83
N PRO A 28 -24.64 -16.58 -2.55
CA PRO A 28 -25.77 -17.20 -3.26
C PRO A 28 -25.35 -18.02 -4.50
N PRO A 29 -26.27 -18.77 -5.15
CA PRO A 29 -25.97 -19.48 -6.39
C PRO A 29 -25.29 -18.60 -7.45
N GLY A 30 -24.23 -19.10 -8.07
CA GLY A 30 -23.38 -18.35 -9.00
C GLY A 30 -22.33 -17.44 -8.33
N TYR A 31 -22.18 -17.48 -7.00
CA TYR A 31 -21.21 -16.70 -6.24
C TYR A 31 -20.52 -17.55 -5.19
N THR A 32 -19.23 -17.31 -4.98
CA THR A 32 -18.43 -17.94 -3.91
C THR A 32 -17.86 -16.87 -3.00
N THR A 33 -17.76 -17.18 -1.70
CA THR A 33 -17.09 -16.31 -0.73
C THR A 33 -15.78 -16.95 -0.32
N ILE A 34 -14.66 -16.32 -0.66
CA ILE A 34 -13.33 -16.84 -0.39
C ILE A 34 -12.38 -15.77 0.14
N SER A 35 -11.31 -16.25 0.77
CA SER A 35 -10.27 -15.43 1.39
C SER A 35 -8.93 -15.66 0.69
N GLY A 36 -8.19 -14.59 0.43
CA GLY A 36 -6.85 -14.63 -0.12
C GLY A 36 -6.37 -13.28 -0.67
N THR A 37 -5.06 -13.15 -0.81
CA THR A 37 -4.46 -12.01 -1.52
C THR A 37 -4.89 -11.96 -2.99
N SER A 38 -5.27 -13.11 -3.57
CA SER A 38 -5.93 -13.20 -4.87
C SER A 38 -7.22 -12.40 -4.95
N MET A 39 -7.93 -12.20 -3.83
CA MET A 39 -9.16 -11.39 -3.75
C MET A 39 -8.86 -9.92 -3.42
N ALA A 40 -7.77 -9.65 -2.70
CA ALA A 40 -7.28 -8.28 -2.51
C ALA A 40 -6.75 -7.66 -3.82
N THR A 41 -6.04 -8.44 -4.63
CA THR A 41 -5.42 -7.98 -5.88
C THR A 41 -6.40 -7.29 -6.86
N PRO A 42 -7.59 -7.83 -7.18
CA PRO A 42 -8.53 -7.16 -8.08
C PRO A 42 -9.09 -5.85 -7.52
N HIS A 43 -9.18 -5.67 -6.19
CA HIS A 43 -9.52 -4.37 -5.61
C HIS A 43 -8.44 -3.31 -5.91
N VAL A 44 -7.16 -3.69 -5.81
CA VAL A 44 -6.04 -2.81 -6.18
C VAL A 44 -6.05 -2.51 -7.67
N ALA A 45 -6.27 -3.52 -8.52
CA ALA A 45 -6.34 -3.36 -9.97
C ALA A 45 -7.49 -2.43 -10.38
N GLY A 46 -8.67 -2.57 -9.78
CA GLY A 46 -9.81 -1.68 -10.01
C GLY A 46 -9.51 -0.24 -9.61
N ALA A 47 -8.88 -0.03 -8.44
CA ALA A 47 -8.43 1.30 -8.02
C ALA A 47 -7.43 1.93 -9.00
N ALA A 48 -6.47 1.13 -9.50
CA ALA A 48 -5.52 1.59 -10.51
C ALA A 48 -6.21 1.94 -11.83
N ALA A 49 -7.22 1.15 -12.23
CA ALA A 49 -8.00 1.41 -13.44
C ALA A 49 -8.80 2.72 -13.34
N LEU A 50 -9.41 3.00 -12.19
CA LEU A 50 -10.11 4.28 -11.96
C LEU A 50 -9.16 5.47 -12.07
N LEU A 51 -7.97 5.38 -11.48
CA LEU A 51 -6.96 6.43 -11.61
C LEU A 51 -6.48 6.59 -13.06
N LYS A 52 -6.26 5.48 -13.77
CA LYS A 52 -5.87 5.52 -15.19
C LYS A 52 -6.97 6.09 -16.08
N GLN A 53 -8.23 5.87 -15.73
CA GLN A 53 -9.36 6.48 -16.42
C GLN A 53 -9.40 8.00 -16.20
N GLN A 54 -9.15 8.47 -14.97
CA GLN A 54 -9.09 9.90 -14.65
C GLN A 54 -7.84 10.58 -15.22
N HIS A 55 -6.71 9.87 -15.29
CA HIS A 55 -5.42 10.35 -15.75
C HIS A 55 -4.81 9.42 -16.81
N PRO A 56 -5.32 9.45 -18.06
CA PRO A 56 -4.90 8.56 -19.14
C PRO A 56 -3.40 8.65 -19.49
N GLU A 57 -2.76 9.77 -19.18
CA GLU A 57 -1.35 10.03 -19.41
C GLU A 57 -0.43 9.48 -18.33
N TRP A 58 -0.95 9.17 -17.14
CA TRP A 58 -0.11 8.72 -16.03
C TRP A 58 0.54 7.36 -16.31
N THR A 59 1.83 7.27 -15.99
CA THR A 59 2.60 6.02 -16.05
C THR A 59 2.17 5.06 -14.94
N TYR A 60 2.54 3.79 -15.06
CA TYR A 60 2.31 2.81 -13.99
C TYR A 60 2.99 3.22 -12.67
N THR A 61 4.15 3.88 -12.73
CA THR A 61 4.85 4.36 -11.53
C THR A 61 4.06 5.46 -10.84
N GLN A 62 3.52 6.42 -11.59
CA GLN A 62 2.68 7.49 -11.04
C GLN A 62 1.40 6.93 -10.40
N LEU A 63 0.72 6.00 -11.07
CA LEU A 63 -0.45 5.32 -10.51
C LEU A 63 -0.11 4.61 -9.20
N LYS A 64 1.01 3.89 -9.16
CA LYS A 64 1.48 3.18 -7.97
C LYS A 64 1.80 4.15 -6.82
N SER A 65 2.50 5.25 -7.10
CA SER A 65 2.83 6.29 -6.12
C SER A 65 1.59 6.93 -5.51
N VAL A 66 0.58 7.25 -6.32
CA VAL A 66 -0.69 7.83 -5.86
C VAL A 66 -1.45 6.83 -4.97
N LEU A 67 -1.57 5.57 -5.40
CA LEU A 67 -2.24 4.53 -4.62
C LEU A 67 -1.57 4.33 -3.26
N ALA A 68 -0.24 4.25 -3.22
CA ALA A 68 0.51 4.09 -1.98
C ALA A 68 0.43 5.31 -1.06
N SER A 69 0.52 6.52 -1.63
CA SER A 69 0.49 7.78 -0.88
C SER A 69 -0.91 8.16 -0.36
N SER A 70 -1.95 7.44 -0.80
CA SER A 70 -3.36 7.75 -0.47
C SER A 70 -4.01 6.70 0.43
N THR A 71 -3.24 5.76 0.95
CA THR A 71 -3.75 4.69 1.81
C THR A 71 -4.22 5.20 3.17
N LYS A 72 -5.02 4.38 3.86
CA LYS A 72 -5.39 4.52 5.26
C LYS A 72 -4.53 3.52 6.07
N PRO A 73 -3.49 3.97 6.79
CA PRO A 73 -2.65 3.08 7.58
C PRO A 73 -3.41 2.51 8.78
N GLY A 74 -3.15 1.25 9.12
CA GLY A 74 -3.67 0.55 10.30
C GLY A 74 -2.59 0.24 11.34
N ALA A 75 -2.93 -0.59 12.33
CA ALA A 75 -2.04 -1.00 13.42
C ALA A 75 -1.05 -2.14 13.05
N TYR A 76 -0.55 -2.15 11.81
CA TYR A 76 0.35 -3.19 11.30
C TYR A 76 1.71 -2.60 10.94
N THR A 77 2.74 -3.44 10.92
CA THR A 77 4.06 -2.99 10.44
C THR A 77 4.03 -2.72 8.93
N PRO A 78 4.92 -1.87 8.39
CA PRO A 78 5.05 -1.69 6.94
C PRO A 78 5.31 -3.02 6.19
N PHE A 79 5.95 -4.00 6.83
CA PHE A 79 6.14 -5.33 6.24
C PHE A 79 4.84 -6.13 6.09
N GLN A 80 3.83 -5.85 6.91
CA GLN A 80 2.52 -6.51 6.87
C GLN A 80 1.54 -5.78 5.96
N GLN A 81 1.47 -4.44 6.03
CA GLN A 81 0.46 -3.64 5.32
C GLN A 81 0.97 -2.75 4.19
N GLY A 82 2.29 -2.66 4.00
CA GLY A 82 2.88 -1.64 3.15
C GLY A 82 2.59 -0.25 3.71
N THR A 83 2.13 0.64 2.84
CA THR A 83 1.72 2.00 3.23
C THR A 83 0.35 2.04 3.94
N GLY A 84 -0.49 1.02 3.75
CA GLY A 84 -1.81 0.92 4.38
C GLY A 84 -2.87 0.35 3.44
N ARG A 85 -4.14 0.44 3.84
CA ARG A 85 -5.29 -0.02 3.03
C ARG A 85 -5.62 1.01 1.95
N ILE A 86 -5.87 0.57 0.71
CA ILE A 86 -6.30 1.45 -0.37
C ILE A 86 -7.55 2.25 0.02
N ALA A 87 -7.52 3.54 -0.31
CA ALA A 87 -8.64 4.46 -0.19
C ALA A 87 -8.81 5.23 -1.50
N VAL A 88 -9.69 4.74 -2.37
CA VAL A 88 -9.93 5.30 -3.71
C VAL A 88 -10.41 6.76 -3.62
N ASP A 89 -11.27 7.05 -2.65
CA ASP A 89 -11.74 8.40 -2.32
C ASP A 89 -10.58 9.39 -2.15
N ARG A 90 -9.52 8.99 -1.45
CA ARG A 90 -8.32 9.83 -1.27
C ARG A 90 -7.45 9.84 -2.53
N ALA A 91 -7.29 8.70 -3.19
CA ALA A 91 -6.44 8.58 -4.37
C ALA A 91 -6.91 9.46 -5.54
N LEU A 92 -8.22 9.68 -5.68
CA LEU A 92 -8.78 10.53 -6.74
C LEU A 92 -8.56 12.04 -6.49
N THR A 93 -8.22 12.45 -5.27
CA THR A 93 -8.11 13.88 -4.87
C THR A 93 -6.75 14.28 -4.32
N GLN A 94 -5.89 13.32 -3.95
CA GLN A 94 -4.56 13.57 -3.39
C GLN A 94 -3.65 14.23 -4.44
N SER A 95 -3.16 15.44 -4.15
CA SER A 95 -2.25 16.16 -5.04
C SER A 95 -0.78 15.94 -4.68
N VAL A 96 -0.45 15.64 -3.42
CA VAL A 96 0.94 15.41 -2.98
C VAL A 96 1.20 13.92 -2.85
N VAL A 97 2.21 13.43 -3.55
CA VAL A 97 2.61 12.02 -3.54
C VAL A 97 4.10 11.86 -3.30
N SER A 98 4.49 10.76 -2.68
CA SER A 98 5.90 10.34 -2.67
C SER A 98 6.20 9.57 -3.96
N GLU A 99 7.30 9.89 -4.62
CA GLU A 99 7.76 9.13 -5.79
C GLU A 99 8.18 7.71 -5.39
N GLN A 100 8.82 7.58 -4.23
CA GLN A 100 9.18 6.30 -3.63
C GLN A 100 8.02 5.76 -2.80
N VAL A 101 7.58 4.53 -3.09
CA VAL A 101 6.54 3.84 -2.29
C VAL A 101 7.09 3.34 -0.96
N SER A 102 8.36 2.93 -0.96
CA SER A 102 9.08 2.46 0.21
C SER A 102 10.56 2.74 0.05
N VAL A 103 11.24 3.00 1.16
CA VAL A 103 12.71 3.08 1.25
C VAL A 103 13.21 1.94 2.13
N GLY A 104 14.31 1.31 1.74
CA GLY A 104 14.91 0.19 2.46
C GLY A 104 16.31 0.55 2.91
N PHE A 105 16.57 0.47 4.21
CA PHE A 105 17.87 0.83 4.81
C PHE A 105 18.87 -0.35 4.90
N GLY A 106 18.56 -1.47 4.25
CA GLY A 106 19.38 -2.68 4.31
C GLY A 106 19.28 -3.44 5.65
N VAL A 107 19.97 -4.57 5.72
CA VAL A 107 20.13 -5.35 6.96
C VAL A 107 21.51 -5.08 7.50
N GLN A 108 21.54 -4.61 8.74
CA GLN A 108 22.80 -4.38 9.42
C GLN A 108 23.28 -5.63 10.14
N GLN A 109 24.50 -6.05 9.85
CA GLN A 109 25.07 -7.32 10.31
C GLN A 109 25.81 -7.12 11.64
N TRP A 110 25.75 -8.14 12.49
CA TRP A 110 26.59 -8.21 13.69
C TRP A 110 28.08 -8.19 13.30
N PRO A 111 28.99 -7.50 14.02
CA PRO A 111 28.89 -7.01 15.40
C PRO A 111 28.39 -5.58 15.65
N HIS A 112 27.89 -4.85 14.65
CA HIS A 112 27.37 -3.47 14.78
C HIS A 112 28.35 -2.41 15.30
N THR A 113 29.63 -2.74 15.49
CA THR A 113 30.65 -1.80 15.98
C THR A 113 31.15 -0.83 14.91
N ASP A 114 30.78 -1.08 13.65
CA ASP A 114 31.19 -0.37 12.44
C ASP A 114 30.00 0.20 11.66
N ASP A 115 28.80 0.24 12.29
CA ASP A 115 27.59 0.74 11.64
C ASP A 115 27.73 2.21 11.27
N THR A 116 27.48 2.50 10.00
CA THR A 116 27.49 3.86 9.45
C THR A 116 26.06 4.30 9.11
N PRO A 117 25.71 5.59 9.27
CA PRO A 117 24.39 6.08 8.90
C PRO A 117 24.08 5.85 7.42
N VAL A 118 22.92 5.24 7.13
CA VAL A 118 22.40 5.07 5.78
C VAL A 118 21.42 6.20 5.47
N THR A 119 21.64 6.91 4.36
CA THR A 119 20.78 8.01 3.93
C THR A 119 19.97 7.62 2.72
N GLU A 120 18.64 7.76 2.83
CA GLU A 120 17.71 7.51 1.74
C GLU A 120 16.98 8.81 1.35
N LYS A 121 16.80 9.01 0.05
CA LYS A 121 16.11 10.21 -0.47
C LYS A 121 14.63 9.91 -0.72
N ILE A 122 13.77 10.68 -0.07
CA ILE A 122 12.32 10.70 -0.35
C ILE A 122 12.01 11.96 -1.15
N THR A 123 11.35 11.81 -2.29
CA THR A 123 10.94 12.93 -3.15
C THR A 123 9.43 13.06 -3.12
N TYR A 124 8.95 14.22 -2.68
CA TYR A 124 7.53 14.58 -2.76
C TYR A 124 7.26 15.36 -4.05
N ARG A 125 6.18 15.00 -4.72
CA ARG A 125 5.69 15.64 -5.92
C ARG A 125 4.31 16.22 -5.67
N ASN A 126 4.16 17.52 -5.89
CA ASN A 126 2.88 18.18 -5.99
C ASN A 126 2.38 18.08 -7.44
N LEU A 127 1.27 17.38 -7.64
CA LEU A 127 0.57 17.20 -8.92
C LEU A 127 -0.46 18.30 -9.17
N GLY A 128 -0.73 19.15 -8.17
CA GLY A 128 -1.60 20.31 -8.29
C GLY A 128 -0.88 21.54 -8.84
N THR A 129 -1.65 22.62 -9.05
CA THR A 129 -1.16 23.90 -9.56
C THR A 129 -0.92 24.95 -8.49
N THR A 130 -1.34 24.67 -7.25
CA THR A 130 -1.16 25.53 -6.08
C THR A 130 -0.05 25.02 -5.18
N ASP A 131 0.74 25.93 -4.64
CA ASP A 131 1.79 25.62 -3.67
C ASP A 131 1.21 24.94 -2.42
N VAL A 132 1.96 23.98 -1.87
CA VAL A 132 1.60 23.24 -0.67
C VAL A 132 2.77 23.31 0.30
N THR A 133 2.48 23.69 1.55
CA THR A 133 3.42 23.59 2.66
C THR A 133 3.17 22.28 3.41
N LEU A 134 4.21 21.49 3.61
CA LEU A 134 4.15 20.22 4.34
C LEU A 134 4.82 20.37 5.69
N ASP A 135 4.16 19.88 6.74
CA ASP A 135 4.77 19.62 8.03
C ASP A 135 5.13 18.13 8.09
N LEU A 136 6.42 17.83 8.05
CA LEU A 136 6.93 16.46 7.93
C LEU A 136 7.45 15.96 9.26
N THR A 137 6.97 14.80 9.68
CA THR A 137 7.46 14.09 10.86
C THR A 137 7.83 12.67 10.50
N VAL A 138 8.91 12.15 11.06
CA VAL A 138 9.30 10.74 10.93
C VAL A 138 9.03 10.02 12.24
N ALA A 139 8.33 8.88 12.15
CA ALA A 139 8.12 7.97 13.27
C ALA A 139 8.70 6.60 12.91
N GLY A 140 9.44 6.02 13.85
CA GLY A 140 10.01 4.69 13.72
C GLY A 140 9.58 3.78 14.85
N THR A 141 9.35 2.51 14.54
CA THR A 141 9.06 1.49 15.56
C THR A 141 9.93 0.26 15.31
N GLY A 142 10.46 -0.33 16.38
CA GLY A 142 11.13 -1.63 16.30
C GLY A 142 10.15 -2.80 16.09
N PRO A 143 10.65 -4.04 15.94
CA PRO A 143 9.82 -5.22 15.65
C PRO A 143 8.73 -5.53 16.70
N LYS A 144 8.93 -5.07 17.94
CA LYS A 144 7.97 -5.20 19.04
C LYS A 144 7.00 -4.01 19.16
N GLY A 145 6.96 -3.13 18.15
CA GLY A 145 6.09 -1.94 18.11
C GLY A 145 6.52 -0.80 19.02
N LYS A 146 7.65 -0.92 19.73
CA LYS A 146 8.19 0.17 20.57
C LYS A 146 8.78 1.28 19.69
N PRO A 147 8.64 2.57 20.05
CA PRO A 147 9.29 3.66 19.34
C PRO A 147 10.79 3.44 19.19
N ALA A 148 11.34 3.87 18.06
CA ALA A 148 12.78 3.92 17.84
C ALA A 148 13.43 4.87 18.87
N PRO A 149 14.70 4.64 19.26
CA PRO A 149 15.44 5.57 20.10
C PRO A 149 15.43 6.99 19.52
N ALA A 150 15.47 8.00 20.40
CA ALA A 150 15.60 9.38 19.96
C ALA A 150 16.88 9.57 19.12
N GLY A 151 16.77 10.31 18.01
CA GLY A 151 17.88 10.55 17.09
C GLY A 151 18.19 9.38 16.15
N PHE A 152 17.39 8.31 16.13
CA PHE A 152 17.59 7.19 15.20
C PHE A 152 17.35 7.60 13.74
N PHE A 153 16.37 8.45 13.50
CA PHE A 153 16.14 9.13 12.22
C PHE A 153 16.47 10.61 12.40
N THR A 154 17.19 11.19 11.44
CA THR A 154 17.64 12.58 11.43
C THR A 154 17.33 13.22 10.09
#